data_AF-A0A4V1SBC4-F1
#
_entry.id   AF-A0A4V1SBC4-F1
#
_cell.length_a   1.000
_cell.length_b   1.000
_cell.length_c   1.000
_cell.angle_alpha   90.00
_cell.angle_beta   90.00
_cell.angle_gamma   90.00
#
_symmetry.space_group_name_H-M   'P 1'
#
loop_
_entity.id
_entity.type
_entity.pdbx_description
1 polymer ?
#
loop_
_entity_poly.entity_id
_entity_poly.type
_entity_poly.pdbx_seq_one_letter_code
_entity_poly.pdbx_strand_id
1 'polypeptide(L)'
;MEEPRDTKNRRKGSARWFGMRDVFYLTLIGIGIVAALNASKVKRGLKEVLSPKPAATSAATQDTEELRRQMEARIYADAQKRVDTEIAALKKSHEDALKQLSEKPAAPDATPQTPLGDITDVRKLRSGISFKTGVTIEKGGIASKERVDEASYTASYQLSLRVPAPAKTLAELETSNPDLSRILPGLPPLLEKAEVSSWFTKLYENKVSRVRADANTLNELLTKHNVYDCETILHLKADNGRKVFFMQAEMDVVSDGSDGDRLPQMPDEIVNSTHYQPFTSYGWPKKTSTPNPMLAGLERRITAAQKELSASSTPAARKTWLRTRTQELRR
;
A
#
# COMPACT_ATOMS: atom_id res chain seq x y z
N MET A 1 38.12 46.18 2.52
CA MET A 1 39.02 46.73 1.47
C MET A 1 39.80 45.55 0.95
N GLU A 2 39.69 45.07 -0.29
CA GLU A 2 39.07 45.57 -1.53
C GLU A 2 38.66 44.34 -2.34
N GLU A 3 37.50 44.37 -2.99
CA GLU A 3 37.34 43.65 -4.25
C GLU A 3 38.11 44.38 -5.35
N PRO A 4 38.59 43.66 -6.37
CA PRO A 4 38.39 44.17 -7.71
C PRO A 4 37.85 43.11 -8.69
N ARG A 5 36.63 43.39 -9.14
CA ARG A 5 36.06 43.35 -10.50
C ARG A 5 36.82 42.61 -11.62
N ASP A 6 36.07 41.65 -12.18
CA ASP A 6 35.65 41.50 -13.58
C ASP A 6 36.65 41.81 -14.72
N THR A 7 37.01 40.78 -15.49
CA THR A 7 37.37 40.92 -16.91
C THR A 7 36.73 39.83 -17.78
N LYS A 8 35.85 40.28 -18.67
CA LYS A 8 35.38 39.61 -19.89
C LYS A 8 36.57 39.27 -20.80
N ASN A 9 36.58 38.09 -21.45
CA ASN A 9 36.05 37.88 -22.82
C ASN A 9 36.65 36.64 -23.54
N ARG A 10 35.76 35.86 -24.20
CA ARG A 10 35.91 35.18 -25.52
C ARG A 10 36.97 34.07 -25.68
N ARG A 11 36.68 32.86 -26.22
CA ARG A 11 36.01 32.53 -27.50
C ARG A 11 35.79 30.99 -27.62
N LYS A 12 34.59 30.57 -28.06
CA LYS A 12 34.21 29.81 -29.29
C LYS A 12 34.47 28.29 -29.39
N GLY A 13 33.36 27.57 -29.61
CA GLY A 13 33.22 26.32 -30.38
C GLY A 13 31.87 25.66 -30.03
N SER A 14 30.97 25.22 -30.91
CA SER A 14 30.81 25.23 -32.37
C SER A 14 29.39 24.69 -32.66
N ALA A 15 28.66 25.37 -33.56
CA ALA A 15 27.58 24.91 -34.42
C ALA A 15 26.53 23.87 -33.93
N ARG A 16 25.36 24.37 -33.51
CA ARG A 16 24.05 23.72 -33.77
C ARG A 16 23.26 24.63 -34.71
N TRP A 17 23.45 24.38 -36.01
CA TRP A 17 22.77 25.01 -37.12
C TRP A 17 21.42 24.26 -37.29
N PHE A 18 20.30 24.98 -37.35
CA PHE A 18 18.90 24.51 -37.30
C PHE A 18 18.29 24.32 -35.91
N GLY A 19 17.75 25.41 -35.36
CA GLY A 19 16.82 25.38 -34.23
C GLY A 19 15.36 25.46 -34.66
N MET A 20 14.43 25.11 -33.78
CA MET A 20 12.96 25.18 -34.00
C MET A 20 12.45 26.52 -34.56
N ARG A 21 13.17 27.62 -34.31
CA ARG A 21 12.88 28.93 -34.90
C ARG A 21 13.11 28.95 -36.42
N ASP A 22 14.13 28.27 -36.92
CA ASP A 22 14.43 28.19 -38.36
C ASP A 22 13.37 27.35 -39.09
N VAL A 23 12.85 26.31 -38.44
CA VAL A 23 11.71 25.51 -38.94
C VAL A 23 10.45 26.39 -39.04
N PHE A 24 10.22 27.24 -38.04
CA PHE A 24 9.10 28.19 -38.03
C PHE A 24 9.22 29.26 -39.13
N TYR A 25 10.42 29.80 -39.34
CA TYR A 25 10.66 30.75 -40.44
C TYR A 25 10.54 30.07 -41.82
N LEU A 26 11.03 28.84 -41.99
CA LEU A 26 10.88 28.11 -43.24
C LEU A 26 9.43 27.73 -43.54
N THR A 27 8.63 27.43 -42.51
CA THR A 27 7.18 27.21 -42.68
C THR A 27 6.44 28.50 -43.04
N LEU A 28 6.78 29.63 -42.42
CA LEU A 28 6.22 30.93 -42.81
C LEU A 28 6.63 31.36 -44.22
N ILE A 29 7.89 31.12 -44.62
CA ILE A 29 8.36 31.38 -45.98
C ILE A 29 7.68 30.44 -46.99
N GLY A 30 7.50 29.15 -46.63
CA GLY A 30 6.76 28.19 -47.45
C GLY A 30 5.30 28.58 -47.65
N ILE A 31 4.61 29.03 -46.60
CA ILE A 31 3.25 29.57 -46.67
C ILE A 31 3.21 30.84 -47.52
N GLY A 32 4.21 31.73 -47.38
CA GLY A 32 4.34 32.94 -48.20
C GLY A 32 4.54 32.66 -49.69
N ILE A 33 5.35 31.65 -50.04
CA ILE A 33 5.57 31.23 -51.43
C ILE A 33 4.33 30.55 -52.00
N VAL A 34 3.63 29.71 -51.23
CA VAL A 34 2.35 29.11 -51.66
C VAL A 34 1.26 30.18 -51.85
N ALA A 35 1.22 31.20 -50.99
CA ALA A 35 0.31 32.34 -51.13
C ALA A 35 0.68 33.21 -52.35
N ALA A 36 1.98 33.42 -52.63
CA ALA A 36 2.44 34.16 -53.80
C ALA A 36 2.18 33.42 -55.12
N LEU A 37 2.33 32.09 -55.14
CA LEU A 37 2.04 31.25 -56.31
C LEU A 37 0.53 31.13 -56.60
N ASN A 38 -0.33 31.30 -55.58
CA ASN A 38 -1.80 31.36 -55.74
C ASN A 38 -2.37 32.78 -55.90
N ALA A 39 -1.55 33.83 -55.77
CA ALA A 39 -1.99 35.23 -55.88
C ALA A 39 -2.55 35.59 -57.27
N SER A 40 -2.18 34.86 -58.31
CA SER A 40 -2.73 35.04 -59.68
C SER A 40 -4.16 34.53 -59.82
N LYS A 41 -4.58 33.51 -59.03
CA LYS A 41 -5.99 33.06 -58.96
C LYS A 41 -6.85 33.97 -58.08
N VAL A 42 -6.28 34.53 -57.02
CA VAL A 42 -6.98 35.50 -56.14
C VAL A 42 -7.21 36.85 -56.84
N LYS A 43 -6.31 37.27 -57.74
CA LYS A 43 -6.51 38.48 -58.58
C LYS A 43 -7.68 38.38 -59.56
N ARG A 44 -8.12 37.17 -59.95
CA ARG A 44 -9.31 36.98 -60.79
C ARG A 44 -10.60 37.08 -59.96
N GLY A 45 -10.60 36.55 -58.73
CA GLY A 45 -11.74 36.66 -57.80
C GLY A 45 -11.96 38.08 -57.23
N LEU A 46 -10.90 38.85 -56.98
CA LEU A 46 -11.06 40.24 -56.50
C LEU A 46 -11.56 41.21 -57.56
N LYS A 47 -11.45 40.90 -58.86
CA LYS A 47 -11.95 41.76 -59.94
C LYS A 47 -13.47 41.60 -60.16
N GLU A 48 -14.06 40.50 -59.68
CA GLU A 48 -15.52 40.31 -59.63
C GLU A 48 -16.16 40.94 -58.38
N VAL A 49 -15.40 41.08 -57.27
CA VAL A 49 -15.89 41.68 -56.01
C VAL A 49 -15.82 43.21 -56.00
N LEU A 50 -15.06 43.83 -56.91
CA LEU A 50 -14.88 45.30 -56.98
C LEU A 50 -15.60 45.97 -58.16
N SER A 51 -16.59 45.31 -58.75
CA SER A 51 -17.51 45.94 -59.71
C SER A 51 -18.72 46.52 -58.97
N PRO A 52 -19.02 47.83 -59.04
CA PRO A 52 -20.24 48.36 -58.45
C PRO A 52 -21.43 47.94 -59.32
N LYS A 53 -22.35 47.16 -58.75
CA LYS A 53 -23.67 46.87 -59.34
C LYS A 53 -24.79 47.34 -58.40
N PRO A 54 -25.93 47.75 -58.99
CA PRO A 54 -26.75 48.86 -58.52
C PRO A 54 -27.61 48.48 -57.31
N ALA A 55 -28.01 49.50 -56.55
CA ALA A 55 -28.96 49.41 -55.45
C ALA A 55 -30.24 48.67 -55.88
N ALA A 56 -30.41 47.44 -55.40
CA ALA A 56 -31.65 46.69 -55.44
C ALA A 56 -32.26 46.72 -54.03
N THR A 57 -33.22 47.62 -53.88
CA THR A 57 -34.43 47.57 -53.03
C THR A 57 -34.44 46.64 -51.81
N SER A 58 -34.66 47.27 -50.65
CA SER A 58 -34.83 46.74 -49.29
C SER A 58 -35.98 45.75 -49.04
N ALA A 59 -36.60 45.18 -50.09
CA ALA A 59 -37.75 44.27 -49.98
C ALA A 59 -37.36 42.77 -49.98
N ALA A 60 -36.33 42.37 -50.73
CA ALA A 60 -35.98 40.94 -50.88
C ALA A 60 -35.24 40.33 -49.66
N THR A 61 -34.63 41.17 -48.81
CA THR A 61 -33.97 40.75 -47.57
C THR A 61 -34.93 40.60 -46.38
N GLN A 62 -36.12 41.23 -46.42
CA GLN A 62 -37.14 41.06 -45.37
C GLN A 62 -37.87 39.72 -45.49
N ASP A 63 -38.25 39.31 -46.72
CA ASP A 63 -38.94 38.04 -46.97
C ASP A 63 -38.10 36.80 -46.59
N THR A 64 -36.78 36.87 -46.73
CA THR A 64 -35.88 35.74 -46.40
C THR A 64 -35.62 35.60 -44.89
N GLU A 65 -35.64 36.70 -44.14
CA GLU A 65 -35.58 36.71 -42.68
C GLU A 65 -36.89 36.22 -42.04
N GLU A 66 -38.04 36.62 -42.59
CA GLU A 66 -39.35 36.16 -42.11
C GLU A 66 -39.54 34.65 -42.34
N LEU A 67 -39.10 34.13 -43.49
CA LEU A 67 -39.14 32.68 -43.78
C LEU A 67 -38.28 31.88 -42.78
N ARG A 68 -37.11 32.41 -42.39
CA ARG A 68 -36.23 31.79 -41.38
C ARG A 68 -36.88 31.77 -39.99
N ARG A 69 -37.50 32.86 -39.56
CA ARG A 69 -38.22 32.90 -38.27
C ARG A 69 -39.38 31.91 -38.23
N GLN A 70 -40.14 31.78 -39.32
CA GLN A 70 -41.22 30.79 -39.41
C GLN A 70 -40.70 29.34 -39.33
N MET A 71 -39.56 29.06 -39.97
CA MET A 71 -38.91 27.75 -39.90
C MET A 71 -38.37 27.45 -38.51
N GLU A 72 -37.70 28.41 -37.86
CA GLU A 72 -37.22 28.27 -36.47
C GLU A 72 -38.38 28.05 -35.50
N ALA A 73 -39.46 28.81 -35.61
CA ALA A 73 -40.65 28.65 -34.77
C ALA A 73 -41.28 27.25 -34.91
N ARG A 74 -41.30 26.68 -36.11
CA ARG A 74 -41.75 25.29 -36.33
C ARG A 74 -40.81 24.27 -35.70
N ILE A 75 -39.49 24.46 -35.83
CA ILE A 75 -38.50 23.58 -35.21
C ILE A 75 -38.62 23.60 -33.69
N TYR A 76 -38.79 24.78 -33.08
CA TYR A 76 -39.01 24.91 -31.64
C TYR A 76 -40.33 24.27 -31.20
N ALA A 77 -41.43 24.47 -31.95
CA ALA A 77 -42.71 23.87 -31.62
C ALA A 77 -42.68 22.33 -31.71
N ASP A 78 -42.00 21.78 -32.71
CA ASP A 78 -41.83 20.33 -32.87
C ASP A 78 -40.88 19.74 -31.82
N ALA A 79 -39.81 20.46 -31.47
CA ALA A 79 -38.92 20.07 -30.37
C ALA A 79 -39.64 20.07 -29.02
N GLN A 80 -40.44 21.10 -28.74
CA GLN A 80 -41.22 21.19 -27.51
C GLN A 80 -42.23 20.04 -27.40
N LYS A 81 -42.94 19.73 -28.50
CA LYS A 81 -43.87 18.59 -28.53
C LYS A 81 -43.16 17.26 -28.25
N ARG A 82 -41.95 17.04 -28.80
CA ARG A 82 -41.18 15.82 -28.54
C ARG A 82 -40.79 15.72 -27.06
N VAL A 83 -40.28 16.80 -26.49
CA VAL A 83 -39.93 16.86 -25.05
C VAL A 83 -41.16 16.60 -24.18
N ASP A 84 -42.29 17.23 -24.49
CA ASP A 84 -43.53 17.04 -23.73
C ASP A 84 -44.03 15.58 -23.81
N THR A 85 -43.91 14.95 -24.99
CA THR A 85 -44.27 13.52 -25.14
C THR A 85 -43.33 12.59 -24.38
N GLU A 86 -42.02 12.88 -24.35
CA GLU A 86 -41.04 12.09 -23.59
C GLU A 86 -41.26 12.23 -22.08
N ILE A 87 -41.54 13.45 -21.60
CA ILE A 87 -41.86 13.70 -20.19
C ILE A 87 -43.15 12.98 -19.80
N ALA A 88 -44.19 13.00 -20.65
CA ALA A 88 -45.42 12.29 -20.39
C ALA A 88 -45.22 10.75 -20.34
N ALA A 89 -44.39 10.21 -21.24
CA ALA A 89 -44.05 8.79 -21.24
C ALA A 89 -43.25 8.37 -19.98
N LEU A 90 -42.30 9.21 -19.55
CA LEU A 90 -41.52 8.99 -18.32
C LEU A 90 -42.38 9.07 -17.06
N LYS A 91 -43.32 10.01 -16.99
CA LYS A 91 -44.25 10.10 -15.86
C LYS A 91 -45.13 8.86 -15.78
N LYS A 92 -45.66 8.40 -16.92
CA LYS A 92 -46.48 7.19 -16.98
C LYS A 92 -45.69 5.94 -16.59
N SER A 93 -44.45 5.78 -17.07
CA SER A 93 -43.61 4.64 -16.68
C SER A 93 -43.26 4.65 -15.19
N HIS A 94 -43.05 5.84 -14.62
CA HIS A 94 -42.77 5.99 -13.19
C HIS A 94 -44.00 5.69 -12.33
N GLU A 95 -45.20 6.12 -12.74
CA GLU A 95 -46.46 5.78 -12.07
C GLU A 95 -46.76 4.28 -12.16
N ASP A 96 -46.53 3.66 -13.31
CA ASP A 96 -46.71 2.21 -13.49
C ASP A 96 -45.69 1.42 -12.64
N ALA A 97 -44.45 1.90 -12.54
CA ALA A 97 -43.43 1.31 -11.65
C ALA A 97 -43.82 1.44 -10.17
N LEU A 98 -44.34 2.60 -9.74
CA LEU A 98 -44.82 2.81 -8.39
C LEU A 98 -46.01 1.90 -8.04
N LYS A 99 -46.95 1.72 -8.97
CA LYS A 99 -48.08 0.78 -8.80
C LYS A 99 -47.60 -0.66 -8.68
N GLN A 100 -46.67 -1.09 -9.53
CA GLN A 100 -46.08 -2.44 -9.43
C GLN A 100 -45.34 -2.67 -8.11
N LEU A 101 -44.69 -1.63 -7.56
CA LEU A 101 -44.03 -1.70 -6.25
C LEU A 101 -45.04 -1.74 -5.10
N SER A 102 -46.18 -1.06 -5.22
CA SER A 102 -47.24 -1.07 -4.18
C SER A 102 -48.12 -2.32 -4.19
N GLU A 103 -48.30 -2.96 -5.34
CA GLU A 103 -49.17 -4.12 -5.51
C GLU A 103 -48.46 -5.46 -5.28
N LYS A 104 -47.12 -5.48 -5.27
CA LYS A 104 -46.34 -6.68 -4.92
C LYS A 104 -46.35 -6.84 -3.39
N PRO A 105 -47.03 -7.86 -2.83
CA PRO A 105 -46.91 -8.15 -1.41
C PRO A 105 -45.44 -8.52 -1.13
N ALA A 106 -44.87 -8.00 -0.05
CA ALA A 106 -43.53 -8.41 0.39
C ALA A 106 -43.58 -9.91 0.69
N ALA A 107 -43.11 -10.73 -0.25
CA ALA A 107 -42.86 -12.13 0.01
C ALA A 107 -41.80 -12.20 1.11
N PRO A 108 -42.01 -12.97 2.20
CA PRO A 108 -40.95 -13.18 3.17
C PRO A 108 -39.81 -13.88 2.42
N ASP A 109 -38.66 -13.20 2.32
CA ASP A 109 -37.46 -13.81 1.77
C ASP A 109 -37.19 -15.10 2.54
N ALA A 110 -37.26 -16.23 1.83
CA ALA A 110 -36.84 -17.53 2.32
C ALA A 110 -35.31 -17.57 2.39
N THR A 111 -34.71 -16.65 3.14
CA THR A 111 -33.35 -16.82 3.62
C THR A 111 -33.39 -17.91 4.68
N PRO A 112 -32.50 -18.92 4.65
CA PRO A 112 -32.37 -19.86 5.74
C PRO A 112 -32.17 -19.07 7.02
N GLN A 113 -33.18 -19.07 7.90
CA GLN A 113 -33.03 -18.48 9.24
C GLN A 113 -32.04 -19.37 9.96
N THR A 114 -30.79 -18.90 10.10
CA THR A 114 -29.81 -19.56 10.97
C THR A 114 -30.47 -19.68 12.34
N PRO A 115 -30.58 -20.89 12.92
CA PRO A 115 -31.23 -21.05 14.21
C PRO A 115 -30.51 -20.17 15.24
N LEU A 116 -31.29 -19.36 15.94
CA LEU A 116 -30.86 -18.60 17.11
C LEU A 116 -30.31 -19.61 18.13
N GLY A 117 -29.00 -19.57 18.37
CA GLY A 117 -28.32 -20.54 19.22
C GLY A 117 -26.86 -20.15 19.44
N ASP A 118 -26.22 -20.82 20.39
CA ASP A 118 -24.84 -20.52 20.78
C ASP A 118 -23.85 -21.00 19.71
N ILE A 119 -23.21 -20.06 19.02
CA ILE A 119 -22.09 -20.37 18.12
C ILE A 119 -20.81 -20.21 18.91
N THR A 120 -20.30 -21.30 19.50
CA THR A 120 -18.96 -21.32 20.12
C THR A 120 -17.91 -21.80 19.14
N ASP A 121 -16.95 -20.95 18.83
CA ASP A 121 -15.77 -21.29 18.03
C ASP A 121 -14.50 -20.91 18.82
N VAL A 122 -13.53 -21.82 18.85
CA VAL A 122 -12.21 -21.59 19.45
C VAL A 122 -11.22 -21.39 18.32
N ARG A 123 -11.07 -20.14 17.88
CA ARG A 123 -10.09 -19.79 16.85
C ARG A 123 -8.80 -19.31 17.49
N LYS A 124 -7.67 -19.64 16.87
CA LYS A 124 -6.42 -18.93 17.16
C LYS A 124 -6.44 -17.62 16.38
N LEU A 125 -6.29 -16.51 17.07
CA LEU A 125 -6.01 -15.23 16.41
C LEU A 125 -4.69 -15.34 15.63
N ARG A 126 -4.48 -14.45 14.65
CA ARG A 126 -3.22 -14.34 13.92
C ARG A 126 -2.00 -14.19 14.85
N SER A 127 -2.20 -13.62 16.04
CA SER A 127 -1.20 -13.47 17.10
C SER A 127 -0.88 -14.77 17.87
N GLY A 128 -1.52 -15.90 17.54
CA GLY A 128 -1.35 -17.19 18.20
C GLY A 128 -2.12 -17.33 19.53
N ILE A 129 -2.92 -16.32 19.88
CA ILE A 129 -3.75 -16.30 21.09
C ILE A 129 -5.02 -17.12 20.85
N SER A 130 -5.36 -18.01 21.78
CA SER A 130 -6.60 -18.77 21.71
C SER A 130 -7.77 -17.86 22.08
N PHE A 131 -8.74 -17.73 21.18
CA PHE A 131 -9.88 -16.83 21.32
C PHE A 131 -11.16 -17.65 21.25
N LYS A 132 -11.90 -17.68 22.37
CA LYS A 132 -13.21 -18.30 22.46
C LYS A 132 -14.25 -17.23 22.13
N THR A 133 -14.94 -17.37 21.02
CA THR A 133 -16.07 -16.50 20.67
C THR A 133 -17.35 -17.30 20.80
N GLY A 134 -18.29 -16.76 21.58
CA GLY A 134 -19.69 -17.17 21.59
C GLY A 134 -20.52 -16.03 21.04
N VAL A 135 -21.41 -16.29 20.08
CA VAL A 135 -22.50 -15.36 19.75
C VAL A 135 -23.79 -16.02 20.21
N THR A 136 -24.41 -15.45 21.23
CA THR A 136 -25.72 -15.85 21.74
C THR A 136 -26.72 -14.81 21.25
N ILE A 137 -27.74 -15.26 20.53
CA ILE A 137 -28.79 -14.38 20.01
C ILE A 137 -30.11 -14.88 20.60
N GLU A 138 -30.73 -14.04 21.42
CA GLU A 138 -32.02 -14.34 22.05
C GLU A 138 -33.12 -13.49 21.42
N LYS A 139 -34.36 -13.97 21.54
CA LYS A 139 -35.53 -13.24 21.06
C LYS A 139 -35.88 -12.11 22.04
N GLY A 140 -35.50 -10.89 21.69
CA GLY A 140 -35.87 -9.68 22.43
C GLY A 140 -37.32 -9.23 22.22
N GLY A 141 -37.70 -8.16 22.94
CA GLY A 141 -38.98 -7.47 22.83
C GLY A 141 -39.02 -6.43 21.71
N ILE A 142 -39.82 -5.38 21.90
CA ILE A 142 -39.90 -4.28 20.92
C ILE A 142 -38.59 -3.48 20.90
N ALA A 143 -38.13 -3.10 19.70
CA ALA A 143 -36.85 -2.41 19.52
C ALA A 143 -36.73 -1.10 20.31
N SER A 144 -37.84 -0.42 20.60
CA SER A 144 -37.83 0.80 21.42
C SER A 144 -37.46 0.54 22.88
N LYS A 145 -37.78 -0.64 23.42
CA LYS A 145 -37.38 -1.06 24.77
C LYS A 145 -35.95 -1.61 24.78
N GLU A 146 -35.61 -2.46 23.81
CA GLU A 146 -34.26 -3.02 23.70
C GLU A 146 -33.21 -1.91 23.52
N ARG A 147 -33.47 -0.90 22.69
CA ARG A 147 -32.52 0.21 22.43
C ARG A 147 -32.07 0.96 23.69
N VAL A 148 -32.92 1.04 24.71
CA VAL A 148 -32.60 1.75 25.96
C VAL A 148 -32.09 0.81 27.06
N ASP A 149 -32.17 -0.50 26.84
CA ASP A 149 -31.62 -1.50 27.73
C ASP A 149 -30.14 -1.71 27.41
N GLU A 150 -29.26 -1.35 28.35
CA GLU A 150 -27.81 -1.51 28.22
C GLU A 150 -27.39 -2.98 28.07
N ALA A 151 -28.21 -3.94 28.52
CA ALA A 151 -27.91 -5.36 28.42
C ALA A 151 -28.28 -5.97 27.05
N SER A 152 -29.13 -5.31 26.27
CA SER A 152 -29.68 -5.83 25.00
C SER A 152 -28.63 -6.07 23.90
N TYR A 153 -27.48 -5.39 23.98
CA TYR A 153 -26.41 -5.49 23.00
C TYR A 153 -25.04 -5.34 23.66
N THR A 154 -24.57 -6.41 24.30
CA THR A 154 -23.30 -6.44 25.03
C THR A 154 -22.30 -7.42 24.42
N ALA A 155 -21.01 -7.09 24.53
CA ALA A 155 -19.92 -7.99 24.18
C ALA A 155 -18.93 -8.02 25.34
N SER A 156 -18.63 -9.22 25.86
CA SER A 156 -17.63 -9.42 26.90
C SER A 156 -16.34 -9.98 26.32
N TYR A 157 -15.22 -9.35 26.63
CA TYR A 157 -13.89 -9.80 26.25
C TYR A 157 -13.02 -9.99 27.49
N GLN A 158 -12.40 -11.16 27.62
CA GLN A 158 -11.45 -11.44 28.70
C GLN A 158 -10.14 -11.98 28.14
N LEU A 159 -9.05 -11.25 28.39
CA LEU A 159 -7.69 -11.68 28.09
C LEU A 159 -7.00 -12.15 29.37
N SER A 160 -6.48 -13.38 29.36
CA SER A 160 -5.66 -13.92 30.45
C SER A 160 -4.20 -13.99 30.01
N LEU A 161 -3.31 -13.30 30.73
CA LEU A 161 -1.88 -13.29 30.50
C LEU A 161 -1.15 -13.74 31.77
N ARG A 162 -0.22 -14.70 31.64
CA ARG A 162 0.69 -15.10 32.72
C ARG A 162 2.04 -14.42 32.50
N VAL A 163 2.49 -13.63 33.46
CA VAL A 163 3.83 -13.03 33.43
C VAL A 163 4.84 -14.10 33.86
N PRO A 164 5.91 -14.35 33.09
CA PRO A 164 6.88 -15.38 33.43
C PRO A 164 7.80 -14.95 34.57
N ALA A 165 8.36 -15.95 35.26
CA ALA A 165 9.44 -15.76 36.20
C ALA A 165 10.79 -15.90 35.48
N PRO A 166 11.85 -15.20 35.92
CA PRO A 166 13.17 -15.34 35.33
C PRO A 166 13.79 -16.69 35.72
N ALA A 167 14.41 -17.38 34.77
CA ALA A 167 15.25 -18.53 35.06
C ALA A 167 16.50 -18.13 35.87
N LYS A 168 16.85 -18.92 36.87
CA LYS A 168 17.96 -18.67 37.81
C LYS A 168 18.90 -19.87 37.93
N THR A 169 18.41 -21.06 37.66
CA THR A 169 19.18 -22.30 37.76
C THR A 169 19.65 -22.76 36.39
N LEU A 170 20.76 -23.49 36.36
CA LEU A 170 21.27 -24.06 35.11
C LEU A 170 20.20 -24.95 34.43
N ALA A 171 19.49 -25.77 35.21
CA ALA A 171 18.45 -26.65 34.69
C ALA A 171 17.31 -25.89 33.99
N GLU A 172 16.90 -24.73 34.54
CA GLU A 172 15.89 -23.87 33.90
C GLU A 172 16.43 -23.27 32.59
N LEU A 173 17.66 -22.74 32.59
CA LEU A 173 18.29 -22.16 31.40
C LEU A 173 18.48 -23.21 30.28
N GLU A 174 18.74 -24.46 30.66
CA GLU A 174 18.90 -25.57 29.74
C GLU A 174 17.58 -26.06 29.12
N THR A 175 16.42 -25.68 29.66
CA THR A 175 15.13 -25.99 29.01
C THR A 175 14.98 -25.31 27.66
N SER A 176 15.57 -24.12 27.49
CA SER A 176 15.57 -23.39 26.22
C SER A 176 16.85 -23.61 25.40
N ASN A 177 17.98 -23.98 26.05
CA ASN A 177 19.21 -24.35 25.35
C ASN A 177 19.91 -25.54 26.04
N PRO A 178 19.63 -26.79 25.61
CA PRO A 178 20.14 -28.00 26.26
C PRO A 178 21.67 -28.12 26.29
N ASP A 179 22.37 -27.41 25.41
CA ASP A 179 23.83 -27.45 25.28
C ASP A 179 24.53 -26.30 26.04
N LEU A 180 23.79 -25.48 26.80
CA LEU A 180 24.33 -24.26 27.39
C LEU A 180 25.53 -24.48 28.31
N SER A 181 25.48 -25.50 29.18
CA SER A 181 26.61 -25.85 30.06
C SER A 181 27.84 -26.31 29.29
N ARG A 182 27.64 -26.95 28.13
CA ARG A 182 28.73 -27.38 27.23
C ARG A 182 29.38 -26.18 26.53
N ILE A 183 28.57 -25.21 26.12
CA ILE A 183 29.05 -23.99 25.44
C ILE A 183 29.75 -23.05 26.42
N LEU A 184 29.21 -22.91 27.64
CA LEU A 184 29.72 -22.03 28.68
C LEU A 184 30.01 -22.84 29.97
N PRO A 185 31.09 -23.62 30.04
CA PRO A 185 31.39 -24.47 31.18
C PRO A 185 31.66 -23.70 32.48
N GLY A 186 32.00 -22.40 32.39
CA GLY A 186 32.15 -21.51 33.54
C GLY A 186 30.86 -20.87 34.03
N LEU A 187 29.72 -21.09 33.37
CA LEU A 187 28.43 -20.52 33.77
C LEU A 187 27.89 -21.08 35.10
N PRO A 188 27.92 -22.40 35.37
CA PRO A 188 27.34 -22.97 36.59
C PRO A 188 27.81 -22.29 37.89
N PRO A 189 29.12 -22.11 38.17
CA PRO A 189 29.57 -21.45 39.40
C PRO A 189 29.19 -19.96 39.45
N LEU A 190 28.96 -19.30 38.32
CA LEU A 190 28.52 -17.91 38.28
C LEU A 190 27.04 -17.76 38.65
N LEU A 191 26.22 -18.79 38.43
CA LEU A 191 24.79 -18.77 38.72
C LEU A 191 24.49 -18.82 40.22
N GLU A 192 25.39 -19.39 41.03
CA GLU A 192 25.22 -19.48 42.50
C GLU A 192 25.03 -18.11 43.17
N LYS A 193 25.67 -17.08 42.61
CA LYS A 193 25.63 -15.68 43.09
C LYS A 193 24.88 -14.78 42.12
N ALA A 194 24.08 -15.34 41.21
CA ALA A 194 23.35 -14.56 40.23
C ALA A 194 22.25 -13.73 40.89
N GLU A 195 22.16 -12.47 40.48
CA GLU A 195 21.06 -11.58 40.83
C GLU A 195 20.21 -11.32 39.59
N VAL A 196 18.89 -11.41 39.73
CA VAL A 196 17.98 -11.02 38.64
C VAL A 196 18.10 -9.53 38.41
N SER A 197 18.35 -9.15 37.16
CA SER A 197 18.40 -7.75 36.78
C SER A 197 17.02 -7.10 36.85
N SER A 198 16.93 -5.88 37.39
CA SER A 198 15.70 -5.07 37.36
C SER A 198 15.19 -4.81 35.94
N TRP A 199 16.07 -4.92 34.93
CA TRP A 199 15.70 -4.84 33.52
C TRP A 199 14.75 -5.97 33.07
N PHE A 200 14.84 -7.16 33.66
CA PHE A 200 13.89 -8.25 33.36
C PHE A 200 12.47 -7.85 33.81
N THR A 201 12.34 -7.38 35.05
CA THR A 201 11.06 -6.90 35.59
C THR A 201 10.53 -5.76 34.74
N LYS A 202 11.39 -4.77 34.43
CA LYS A 202 10.99 -3.62 33.62
C LYS A 202 10.53 -4.00 32.21
N LEU A 203 11.20 -4.96 31.59
CA LEU A 203 10.83 -5.48 30.27
C LEU A 203 9.40 -6.04 30.31
N TYR A 204 9.10 -6.91 31.28
CA TYR A 204 7.78 -7.52 31.37
C TYR A 204 6.69 -6.54 31.84
N GLU A 205 7.01 -5.57 32.70
CA GLU A 205 6.10 -4.46 33.01
C GLU A 205 5.70 -3.69 31.75
N ASN A 206 6.67 -3.35 30.89
CA ASN A 206 6.40 -2.65 29.64
C ASN A 206 5.55 -3.49 28.69
N LYS A 207 5.84 -4.79 28.57
CA LYS A 207 5.03 -5.72 27.75
C LYS A 207 3.60 -5.85 28.27
N VAL A 208 3.41 -6.03 29.57
CA VAL A 208 2.09 -6.11 30.21
C VAL A 208 1.32 -4.80 30.00
N SER A 209 1.97 -3.66 30.17
CA SER A 209 1.37 -2.34 29.93
C SER A 209 0.89 -2.21 28.48
N ARG A 210 1.72 -2.62 27.51
CA ARG A 210 1.35 -2.63 26.08
C ARG A 210 0.18 -3.57 25.79
N VAL A 211 0.26 -4.82 26.25
CA VAL A 211 -0.83 -5.80 26.07
C VAL A 211 -2.13 -5.28 26.67
N ARG A 212 -2.08 -4.64 27.85
CA ARG A 212 -3.25 -4.02 28.48
C ARG A 212 -3.83 -2.88 27.64
N ALA A 213 -2.98 -1.98 27.15
CA ALA A 213 -3.42 -0.88 26.30
C ALA A 213 -4.07 -1.39 25.02
N ASP A 214 -3.40 -2.30 24.30
CA ASP A 214 -3.89 -2.86 23.04
C ASP A 214 -5.15 -3.72 23.23
N ALA A 215 -5.25 -4.46 24.34
CA ALA A 215 -6.45 -5.23 24.68
C ALA A 215 -7.67 -4.34 24.96
N ASN A 216 -7.48 -3.20 25.63
CA ASN A 216 -8.56 -2.27 25.94
C ASN A 216 -9.11 -1.55 24.70
N THR A 217 -8.28 -1.36 23.68
CA THR A 217 -8.65 -0.69 22.42
C THR A 217 -8.98 -1.67 21.30
N LEU A 218 -9.00 -2.99 21.59
CA LEU A 218 -9.18 -4.05 20.60
C LEU A 218 -8.19 -3.97 19.42
N ASN A 219 -6.97 -3.49 19.69
CA ASN A 219 -5.86 -3.46 18.73
C ASN A 219 -5.21 -4.84 18.55
N GLU A 220 -4.32 -4.96 17.57
CA GLU A 220 -3.49 -6.16 17.40
C GLU A 220 -2.57 -6.36 18.62
N LEU A 221 -2.79 -7.47 19.32
CA LEU A 221 -1.98 -7.85 20.47
C LEU A 221 -0.60 -8.37 20.05
N LEU A 222 0.39 -8.19 20.93
CA LEU A 222 1.65 -8.90 20.82
C LEU A 222 1.42 -10.41 20.65
N THR A 223 2.20 -11.02 19.77
CA THR A 223 2.14 -12.47 19.57
C THR A 223 2.60 -13.20 20.83
N LYS A 224 2.14 -14.44 21.02
CA LYS A 224 2.58 -15.25 22.17
C LYS A 224 4.11 -15.34 22.24
N HIS A 225 4.76 -15.55 21.10
CA HIS A 225 6.21 -15.58 20.98
C HIS A 225 6.86 -14.28 21.46
N ASN A 226 6.43 -13.11 20.94
CA ASN A 226 7.00 -11.82 21.33
C ASN A 226 6.70 -11.45 22.80
N VAL A 227 5.63 -11.97 23.39
CA VAL A 227 5.37 -11.78 24.81
C VAL A 227 6.41 -12.56 25.63
N TYR A 228 6.72 -13.80 25.25
CA TYR A 228 7.57 -14.74 25.99
C TYR A 228 9.00 -14.89 25.43
N ASP A 229 9.50 -13.89 24.70
CA ASP A 229 10.81 -13.94 24.03
C ASP A 229 12.04 -13.87 24.96
N CYS A 230 11.89 -13.62 26.25
CA CYS A 230 13.00 -13.42 27.17
C CYS A 230 12.88 -14.33 28.39
N GLU A 231 13.83 -15.25 28.51
CA GLU A 231 13.89 -16.26 29.56
C GLU A 231 14.44 -15.68 30.87
N THR A 232 15.55 -14.92 30.78
CA THR A 232 16.15 -14.27 31.95
C THR A 232 17.10 -13.13 31.60
N ILE A 233 17.31 -12.24 32.58
CA ILE A 233 18.40 -11.27 32.59
C ILE A 233 19.04 -11.31 33.98
N LEU A 234 20.32 -11.67 34.03
CA LEU A 234 21.07 -11.89 35.26
C LEU A 234 22.30 -10.98 35.33
N HIS A 235 22.56 -10.46 36.52
CA HIS A 235 23.85 -9.90 36.91
C HIS A 235 24.66 -11.00 37.59
N LEU A 236 25.77 -11.38 36.97
CA LEU A 236 26.70 -12.36 37.50
C LEU A 236 27.99 -11.66 37.94
N LYS A 237 28.74 -12.30 38.84
CA LYS A 237 30.03 -11.81 39.30
C LYS A 237 31.03 -12.96 39.36
N ALA A 238 32.11 -12.86 38.61
CA ALA A 238 33.22 -13.80 38.69
C ALA A 238 34.02 -13.62 39.99
N ASP A 239 34.80 -14.63 40.36
CA ASP A 239 35.57 -14.63 41.63
C ASP A 239 36.59 -13.50 41.71
N ASN A 240 37.13 -13.06 40.57
CA ASN A 240 38.01 -11.88 40.49
C ASN A 240 37.27 -10.53 40.58
N GLY A 241 35.96 -10.55 40.87
CA GLY A 241 35.12 -9.37 40.99
C GLY A 241 34.57 -8.82 39.66
N ARG A 242 34.93 -9.41 38.51
CA ARG A 242 34.43 -8.99 37.20
C ARG A 242 32.92 -9.20 37.11
N LYS A 243 32.20 -8.13 36.79
CA LYS A 243 30.75 -8.17 36.55
C LYS A 243 30.49 -8.72 35.15
N VAL A 244 29.49 -9.59 35.03
CA VAL A 244 29.03 -10.16 33.76
C VAL A 244 27.54 -9.91 33.66
N PHE A 245 27.10 -9.40 32.51
CA PHE A 245 25.70 -9.30 32.16
C PHE A 245 25.33 -10.52 31.32
N PHE A 246 24.39 -11.31 31.81
CA PHE A 246 23.91 -12.49 31.11
C PHE A 246 22.44 -12.29 30.75
N MET A 247 22.09 -12.51 29.48
CA MET A 247 20.73 -12.43 28.99
C MET A 247 20.49 -13.67 28.12
N GLN A 248 19.45 -14.41 28.44
CA GLN A 248 18.96 -15.48 27.59
C GLN A 248 17.58 -15.05 27.07
N ALA A 249 17.50 -14.90 25.76
CA ALA A 249 16.30 -14.51 25.05
C ALA A 249 16.27 -15.23 23.72
N GLU A 250 15.08 -15.53 23.26
CA GLU A 250 14.82 -15.86 21.89
C GLU A 250 14.79 -14.56 21.07
N MET A 251 15.53 -14.55 19.97
CA MET A 251 15.37 -13.51 18.96
C MET A 251 14.57 -14.12 17.82
N ASP A 252 13.55 -13.41 17.33
CA ASP A 252 12.95 -13.70 16.04
C ASP A 252 14.07 -13.60 15.01
N VAL A 253 14.60 -14.75 14.59
CA VAL A 253 15.79 -14.85 13.75
C VAL A 253 15.42 -14.37 12.36
N VAL A 254 15.67 -13.10 12.12
CA VAL A 254 15.77 -12.55 10.78
C VAL A 254 17.25 -12.66 10.38
N SER A 255 17.70 -13.89 10.14
CA SER A 255 19.10 -14.29 10.30
C SER A 255 20.15 -13.42 9.60
N ASP A 256 20.77 -12.56 10.40
CA ASP A 256 22.07 -11.96 10.19
C ASP A 256 23.15 -13.06 10.22
N GLY A 257 23.47 -13.67 9.08
CA GLY A 257 24.37 -14.83 9.12
C GLY A 257 24.83 -15.40 7.80
N SER A 258 24.50 -14.77 6.67
CA SER A 258 24.94 -15.25 5.36
C SER A 258 26.41 -14.91 5.07
N ASP A 259 27.30 -15.07 6.04
CA ASP A 259 28.73 -14.94 5.80
C ASP A 259 29.32 -16.28 5.36
N GLY A 260 29.85 -16.30 4.13
CA GLY A 260 30.53 -17.47 3.58
C GLY A 260 31.73 -17.96 4.41
N ASP A 261 32.31 -17.15 5.29
CA ASP A 261 33.43 -17.60 6.16
C ASP A 261 32.97 -18.36 7.41
N ARG A 262 31.70 -18.23 7.79
CA ARG A 262 31.15 -18.78 9.06
C ARG A 262 30.07 -19.81 8.81
N LEU A 263 29.25 -19.56 7.79
CA LEU A 263 28.19 -20.45 7.36
C LEU A 263 28.24 -20.58 5.83
N PRO A 264 29.25 -21.30 5.29
CA PRO A 264 29.42 -21.46 3.84
C PRO A 264 28.23 -22.16 3.17
N GLN A 265 27.52 -23.01 3.92
CA GLN A 265 26.32 -23.69 3.48
C GLN A 265 25.19 -23.35 4.47
N MET A 266 24.16 -22.67 3.96
CA MET A 266 22.97 -22.32 4.72
C MET A 266 21.86 -23.32 4.42
N PRO A 267 21.03 -23.72 5.41
CA PRO A 267 19.90 -24.62 5.17
C PRO A 267 18.92 -24.04 4.13
N ASP A 268 18.40 -24.90 3.26
CA ASP A 268 17.49 -24.49 2.18
C ASP A 268 16.23 -23.80 2.69
N GLU A 269 15.74 -24.21 3.86
CA GLU A 269 14.60 -23.62 4.56
C GLU A 269 14.82 -22.13 4.85
N ILE A 270 16.06 -21.75 5.16
CA ILE A 270 16.46 -20.39 5.48
C ILE A 270 16.70 -19.59 4.19
N VAL A 271 17.42 -20.17 3.22
CA VAL A 271 17.70 -19.53 1.92
C VAL A 271 16.41 -19.18 1.16
N ASN A 272 15.41 -20.07 1.24
CA ASN A 272 14.13 -19.91 0.55
C ASN A 272 13.05 -19.28 1.41
N SER A 273 13.30 -18.98 2.69
CA SER A 273 12.33 -18.33 3.56
C SER A 273 11.95 -16.94 3.05
N THR A 274 10.67 -16.61 3.19
CA THR A 274 10.14 -15.25 2.97
C THR A 274 10.48 -14.29 4.10
N HIS A 275 10.89 -14.82 5.25
CA HIS A 275 11.19 -14.05 6.46
C HIS A 275 12.69 -13.75 6.62
N TYR A 276 13.55 -14.40 5.83
CA TYR A 276 14.98 -14.16 5.88
C TYR A 276 15.37 -12.78 5.31
N GLN A 277 16.02 -11.94 6.12
CA GLN A 277 16.58 -10.66 5.65
C GLN A 277 18.11 -10.76 5.56
N PRO A 278 18.69 -10.83 4.34
CA PRO A 278 20.14 -10.98 4.14
C PRO A 278 20.96 -9.70 4.41
N PHE A 279 20.36 -8.62 4.91
CA PHE A 279 20.90 -7.27 4.75
C PHE A 279 21.81 -6.79 5.89
N THR A 280 21.92 -7.55 6.98
CA THR A 280 22.82 -7.19 8.08
C THR A 280 24.16 -7.87 7.89
N SER A 281 25.12 -7.16 7.31
CA SER A 281 26.53 -7.55 7.37
C SER A 281 27.13 -7.00 8.66
N TYR A 282 27.71 -7.86 9.50
CA TYR A 282 28.44 -7.46 10.71
C TYR A 282 29.74 -6.67 10.42
N GLY A 283 30.00 -6.30 9.16
CA GLY A 283 31.18 -5.53 8.76
C GLY A 283 32.51 -6.23 9.05
N TRP A 284 32.46 -7.53 9.31
CA TRP A 284 33.63 -8.32 9.66
C TRP A 284 34.54 -8.50 8.43
N PRO A 285 35.88 -8.34 8.57
CA PRO A 285 36.80 -8.59 7.47
C PRO A 285 36.68 -10.04 6.98
N LYS A 286 36.65 -10.22 5.65
CA LYS A 286 36.66 -11.55 5.03
C LYS A 286 37.98 -12.26 5.33
N LYS A 287 37.88 -13.53 5.71
CA LYS A 287 38.99 -14.46 5.92
C LYS A 287 39.18 -15.40 4.74
N THR A 288 38.12 -15.71 3.99
CA THR A 288 38.18 -16.62 2.83
C THR A 288 37.56 -16.00 1.58
N SER A 289 37.79 -16.66 0.44
CA SER A 289 37.14 -16.33 -0.83
C SER A 289 35.73 -16.92 -0.96
N THR A 290 35.22 -17.59 0.07
CA THR A 290 33.91 -18.24 0.01
C THR A 290 32.80 -17.18 -0.12
N PRO A 291 31.97 -17.25 -1.18
CA PRO A 291 30.90 -16.29 -1.41
C PRO A 291 29.80 -16.45 -0.36
N ASN A 292 28.98 -15.41 -0.22
CA ASN A 292 27.78 -15.45 0.60
C ASN A 292 26.81 -16.55 0.07
N PRO A 293 26.32 -17.49 0.91
CA PRO A 293 25.43 -18.57 0.48
C PRO A 293 24.10 -18.10 -0.13
N MET A 294 23.66 -16.87 0.15
CA MET A 294 22.44 -16.27 -0.40
C MET A 294 22.61 -15.76 -1.83
N LEU A 295 23.84 -15.56 -2.29
CA LEU A 295 24.13 -14.90 -3.57
C LEU A 295 23.44 -15.61 -4.74
N ALA A 296 23.55 -16.94 -4.81
CA ALA A 296 22.93 -17.73 -5.88
C ALA A 296 21.39 -17.65 -5.89
N GLY A 297 20.77 -17.49 -4.72
CA GLY A 297 19.31 -17.29 -4.61
C GLY A 297 18.89 -15.89 -5.06
N LEU A 298 19.67 -14.87 -4.69
CA LEU A 298 19.46 -13.48 -5.10
C LEU A 298 19.61 -13.30 -6.61
N GLU A 299 20.66 -13.87 -7.21
CA GLU A 299 20.90 -13.84 -8.65
C GLU A 299 19.75 -14.50 -9.45
N ARG A 300 19.24 -15.63 -8.96
CA ARG A 300 18.06 -16.30 -9.54
C ARG A 300 16.81 -15.41 -9.48
N ARG A 301 16.56 -14.76 -8.33
CA ARG A 301 15.42 -13.83 -8.16
C ARG A 301 15.53 -12.62 -9.07
N ILE A 302 16.72 -12.04 -9.20
CA ILE A 302 16.99 -10.91 -10.12
C ILE A 302 16.75 -11.34 -11.58
N THR A 303 17.28 -12.50 -11.98
CA THR A 303 17.11 -13.03 -13.34
C THR A 303 15.65 -13.29 -13.67
N ALA A 304 14.90 -13.91 -12.75
CA ALA A 304 13.47 -14.15 -12.92
C ALA A 304 12.68 -12.83 -13.02
N ALA A 305 12.99 -11.85 -12.17
CA ALA A 305 12.35 -10.53 -12.20
C ALA A 305 12.64 -9.79 -13.51
N GLN A 306 13.86 -9.87 -14.05
CA GLN A 306 14.21 -9.29 -15.35
C GLN A 306 13.46 -9.94 -16.51
N LYS A 307 13.30 -11.27 -16.48
CA LYS A 307 12.50 -12.01 -17.47
C LYS A 307 11.02 -11.62 -17.41
N GLU A 308 10.46 -11.43 -16.20
CA GLU A 308 9.07 -10.99 -16.02
C GLU A 308 8.90 -9.52 -16.46
N LEU A 309 9.89 -8.66 -16.24
CA LEU A 309 9.89 -7.28 -16.70
C LEU A 309 9.85 -7.14 -18.23
N SER A 310 10.54 -8.04 -18.95
CA SER A 310 10.58 -8.04 -20.41
C SER A 310 9.35 -8.66 -21.07
N ALA A 311 8.49 -9.35 -20.31
CA ALA A 311 7.24 -9.89 -20.83
C ALA A 311 6.22 -8.78 -21.15
N SER A 312 5.55 -8.92 -22.29
CA SER A 312 4.50 -7.99 -22.74
C SER A 312 3.23 -8.09 -21.89
N SER A 313 2.94 -9.26 -21.33
CA SER A 313 1.76 -9.54 -20.51
C SER A 313 1.83 -8.99 -19.08
N THR A 314 2.99 -8.52 -18.62
CA THR A 314 3.16 -8.06 -17.24
C THR A 314 2.51 -6.68 -17.02
N PRO A 315 1.55 -6.55 -16.08
CA PRO A 315 0.87 -5.27 -15.81
C PRO A 315 1.82 -4.16 -15.35
N ALA A 316 1.45 -2.90 -15.60
CA ALA A 316 2.28 -1.73 -15.26
C ALA A 316 2.64 -1.66 -13.76
N ALA A 317 1.67 -1.91 -12.87
CA ALA A 317 1.90 -1.94 -11.42
C ALA A 317 2.93 -3.02 -11.02
N ARG A 318 2.86 -4.20 -11.66
CA ARG A 318 3.81 -5.29 -11.42
C ARG A 318 5.20 -4.95 -11.94
N LYS A 319 5.32 -4.29 -13.09
CA LYS A 319 6.61 -3.80 -13.60
C LYS A 319 7.24 -2.79 -12.65
N THR A 320 6.47 -1.87 -12.06
CA THR A 320 6.98 -0.93 -11.05
C THR A 320 7.49 -1.67 -9.82
N TRP A 321 6.70 -2.61 -9.28
CA TRP A 321 7.12 -3.43 -8.13
C TRP A 321 8.41 -4.22 -8.40
N LEU A 322 8.51 -4.87 -9.57
CA LEU A 322 9.69 -5.65 -9.96
C LEU A 322 10.96 -4.79 -10.08
N ARG A 323 10.86 -3.55 -10.57
CA ARG A 323 12.01 -2.62 -10.63
C ARG A 323 12.49 -2.23 -9.24
N THR A 324 11.58 -1.83 -8.35
CA THR A 324 11.91 -1.48 -6.96
C THR A 324 12.55 -2.68 -6.26
N ARG A 325 11.94 -3.86 -6.37
CA ARG A 325 12.47 -5.09 -5.76
C ARG A 325 13.84 -5.47 -6.30
N THR A 326 14.06 -5.37 -7.61
CA THR A 326 15.37 -5.66 -8.22
C THR A 326 16.44 -4.68 -7.74
N GLN A 327 16.08 -3.41 -7.53
CA GLN A 327 17.00 -2.42 -6.99
C GLN A 327 17.37 -2.72 -5.52
N GLU A 328 16.42 -3.17 -4.70
CA GLU A 328 16.68 -3.61 -3.33
C GLU A 328 17.64 -4.80 -3.27
N LEU A 329 17.44 -5.83 -4.10
CA LEU A 329 18.28 -7.04 -4.10
C LEU A 329 19.71 -6.81 -4.61
N ARG A 330 20.00 -5.65 -5.24
CA ARG A 330 21.33 -5.26 -5.73
C ARG A 330 22.13 -4.43 -4.73
N ARG A 331 21.50 -3.98 -3.65
CA ARG A 331 22.18 -3.26 -2.56
C ARG A 331 22.93 -4.25 -1.69
#